data_AF-A0A182AQ60-F1
#
_entry.id   AF-A0A182AQ60-F1
#
_cell.length_a   1.000
_cell.length_b   1.000
_cell.length_c   1.000
_cell.angle_alpha   90.00
_cell.angle_beta   90.00
_cell.angle_gamma   90.00
#
_symmetry.space_group_name_H-M   'P 1'
#
loop_
_entity.id
_entity.type
_entity.pdbx_description
1 polymer ?
#
loop_
_entity_poly.entity_id
_entity_poly.type
_entity_poly.pdbx_seq_one_letter_code
_entity_poly.pdbx_strand_id
1 'polypeptide(L)'
;MASTATTQPTDLLLVQRGATAHKATAEQVKSYMLTPATTAAIGGIKPGTNLTVEADGTLHADLPGALLYKGVIDPTTTDAPADAAVGDVYLASTSGVALASWSGIGGDAISQGDLLLFDGSSWSANAALGPDGVGVVRVRGAAPVTVDESDPAQPLIGVSAATTEAAGVVRLASSEDLSGGTAGAVVDAAQLAEALAATQPAGNYMPLDISSLPALP
;
A
#
# COMPACT_ATOMS: atom_id res chain seq x y z
N MET A 1 -38.41 45.65 46.12
CA MET A 1 -37.92 44.92 44.93
C MET A 1 -37.62 45.96 43.87
N ALA A 2 -36.35 46.20 43.54
CA ALA A 2 -35.98 47.18 42.52
C ALA A 2 -36.26 46.58 41.13
N SER A 3 -37.08 47.25 40.34
CA SER A 3 -37.28 46.96 38.93
C SER A 3 -35.95 47.18 38.20
N THR A 4 -35.31 46.11 37.75
CA THR A 4 -34.20 46.21 36.80
C THR A 4 -34.78 46.57 35.45
N ALA A 5 -34.76 47.85 35.10
CA ALA A 5 -35.12 48.30 33.76
C ALA A 5 -34.21 47.62 32.73
N THR A 6 -34.81 46.99 31.74
CA THR A 6 -34.09 46.39 30.61
C THR A 6 -33.44 47.49 29.78
N THR A 7 -32.13 47.40 29.60
CA THR A 7 -31.32 48.37 28.85
C THR A 7 -31.89 48.57 27.44
N GLN A 8 -32.13 49.83 27.07
CA GLN A 8 -32.60 50.23 25.76
C GLN A 8 -31.43 50.59 24.83
N PRO A 9 -31.57 50.46 23.50
CA PRO A 9 -30.52 50.82 22.54
C PRO A 9 -30.02 52.27 22.68
N THR A 10 -30.89 53.18 23.13
CA THR A 10 -30.61 54.60 23.35
C THR A 10 -29.91 54.90 24.67
N ASP A 11 -29.76 53.91 25.56
CA ASP A 11 -29.14 54.13 26.84
C ASP A 11 -27.66 54.51 26.65
N LEU A 12 -27.25 55.54 27.38
CA LEU A 12 -25.89 56.03 27.37
C LEU A 12 -25.04 55.14 28.29
N LEU A 13 -24.09 54.43 27.71
CA LEU A 13 -23.08 53.68 28.46
C LEU A 13 -21.85 54.56 28.65
N LEU A 14 -21.38 54.64 29.89
CA LEU A 14 -20.05 55.16 30.18
C LEU A 14 -19.06 54.01 29.99
N VAL A 15 -18.29 54.04 28.91
CA VAL A 15 -17.22 53.07 28.67
C VAL A 15 -15.91 53.71 29.12
N GLN A 16 -15.19 53.06 30.03
CA GLN A 16 -13.92 53.54 30.53
C GLN A 16 -12.77 52.84 29.80
N ARG A 17 -11.85 53.63 29.24
CA ARG A 17 -10.58 53.14 28.70
C ARG A 17 -9.44 53.75 29.52
N GLY A 18 -8.81 52.93 30.37
CA GLY A 18 -7.85 53.44 31.35
C GLY A 18 -8.53 54.33 32.38
N ALA A 19 -8.11 55.60 32.53
CA ALA A 19 -8.71 56.58 33.44
C ALA A 19 -9.71 57.54 32.76
N THR A 20 -9.97 57.38 31.46
CA THR A 20 -10.78 58.32 30.69
C THR A 20 -12.15 57.70 30.38
N ALA A 21 -13.21 58.41 30.76
CA ALA A 21 -14.58 58.01 30.45
C ALA A 21 -14.99 58.49 29.05
N HIS A 22 -15.52 57.60 28.23
CA HIS A 22 -16.08 57.88 26.92
C HIS A 22 -17.59 57.61 26.94
N LYS A 23 -18.36 58.51 26.31
CA LYS A 23 -19.80 58.32 26.10
C LYS A 23 -20.00 57.48 24.83
N ALA A 24 -20.63 56.32 24.95
CA ALA A 24 -21.07 55.52 23.82
C ALA A 24 -22.52 55.06 24.07
N THR A 25 -23.36 54.98 23.04
CA THR A 25 -24.65 54.33 23.18
C THR A 25 -24.48 52.82 23.28
N ALA A 26 -25.45 52.11 23.87
CA ALA A 26 -25.45 50.65 23.88
C ALA A 26 -25.31 50.05 22.47
N GLU A 27 -25.89 50.71 21.46
CA GLU A 27 -25.75 50.36 20.04
C GLU A 27 -24.31 50.54 19.52
N GLN A 28 -23.64 51.65 19.86
CA GLN A 28 -22.26 51.90 19.48
C GLN A 28 -21.28 50.89 20.09
N VAL A 29 -21.50 50.46 21.34
CA VAL A 29 -20.68 49.43 21.99
C VAL A 29 -20.92 48.06 21.38
N LYS A 30 -22.16 47.74 20.99
CA LYS A 30 -22.50 46.49 20.30
C LYS A 30 -21.77 46.36 18.96
N SER A 31 -21.50 47.47 18.26
CA SER A 31 -20.70 47.50 17.03
C SER A 31 -19.23 47.12 17.22
N TYR A 32 -18.70 47.15 18.45
CA TYR A 32 -17.33 46.71 18.75
C TYR A 32 -17.23 45.22 19.10
N MET A 33 -18.37 44.54 19.31
CA MET A 33 -18.39 43.08 19.37
C MET A 33 -18.43 42.55 17.94
N LEU A 34 -17.26 42.14 17.45
CA LEU A 34 -17.13 41.51 16.14
C LEU A 34 -17.85 40.15 16.18
N THR A 35 -19.06 40.10 15.63
CA THR A 35 -19.74 38.83 15.35
C THR A 35 -19.22 38.25 14.02
N PRO A 36 -19.39 36.94 13.78
CA PRO A 36 -19.24 36.39 12.43
C PRO A 36 -20.11 37.15 11.43
N ALA A 37 -19.56 37.46 10.26
CA ALA A 37 -20.28 38.14 9.20
C ALA A 37 -21.22 37.15 8.50
N THR A 38 -22.44 37.58 8.21
CA THR A 38 -23.44 36.78 7.48
C THR A 38 -23.73 37.43 6.12
N THR A 39 -24.66 36.86 5.35
CA THR A 39 -25.20 37.51 4.15
C THR A 39 -25.98 38.79 4.45
N ALA A 40 -26.52 38.94 5.66
CA ALA A 40 -27.37 40.05 6.05
C ALA A 40 -26.71 41.03 7.05
N ALA A 41 -25.57 40.67 7.63
CA ALA A 41 -24.87 41.47 8.64
C ALA A 41 -23.36 41.52 8.39
N ILE A 42 -22.80 42.73 8.46
CA ILE A 42 -21.36 42.96 8.42
C ILE A 42 -20.77 42.51 9.77
N GLY A 43 -19.70 41.73 9.72
CA GLY A 43 -18.98 41.18 10.87
C GLY A 43 -17.47 41.08 10.59
N GLY A 44 -16.71 40.47 11.50
CA GLY A 44 -15.23 40.41 11.37
C GLY A 44 -14.72 39.50 10.26
N ILE A 45 -15.33 38.32 10.11
CA ILE A 45 -14.98 37.30 9.10
C ILE A 45 -16.27 36.72 8.54
N LYS A 46 -16.38 36.60 7.22
CA LYS A 46 -17.47 35.87 6.54
C LYS A 46 -16.98 34.46 6.21
N PRO A 47 -17.28 33.43 7.03
CA PRO A 47 -16.89 32.07 6.68
C PRO A 47 -17.55 31.65 5.36
N GLY A 48 -16.76 31.00 4.50
CA GLY A 48 -17.25 30.38 3.27
C GLY A 48 -17.84 29.00 3.54
N THR A 49 -18.07 28.23 2.48
CA THR A 49 -18.34 26.79 2.62
C THR A 49 -17.23 26.15 3.44
N ASN A 50 -17.55 25.14 4.26
CA ASN A 50 -16.54 24.34 4.96
C ASN A 50 -15.71 25.12 6.01
N LEU A 51 -16.22 26.27 6.44
CA LEU A 51 -15.60 27.09 7.48
C LEU A 51 -16.67 27.46 8.51
N THR A 52 -16.34 27.37 9.80
CA THR A 52 -17.18 27.81 10.91
C THR A 52 -16.40 28.73 11.84
N VAL A 53 -17.09 29.65 12.51
CA VAL A 53 -16.50 30.47 13.57
C VAL A 53 -17.19 30.09 14.88
N GLU A 54 -16.42 29.55 15.82
CA GLU A 54 -16.92 29.09 17.12
C GLU A 54 -17.29 30.26 18.03
N ALA A 55 -18.01 29.96 19.12
CA ALA A 55 -18.47 30.97 20.08
C ALA A 55 -17.33 31.74 20.77
N ASP A 56 -16.12 31.18 20.81
CA ASP A 56 -14.91 31.81 21.34
C ASP A 56 -14.14 32.64 20.28
N GLY A 57 -14.62 32.68 19.04
CA GLY A 57 -14.01 33.41 17.93
C GLY A 57 -13.01 32.59 17.10
N THR A 58 -12.82 31.30 17.37
CA THR A 58 -11.92 30.44 16.58
C THR A 58 -12.51 30.16 15.20
N LEU A 59 -11.72 30.38 14.14
CA LEU A 59 -12.07 29.94 12.78
C LEU A 59 -11.65 28.48 12.60
N HIS A 60 -12.63 27.60 12.41
CA HIS A 60 -12.46 26.18 12.13
C HIS A 60 -12.72 25.89 10.65
N ALA A 61 -12.01 24.89 10.11
CA ALA A 61 -12.22 24.39 8.76
C ALA A 61 -12.67 22.93 8.81
N ASP A 62 -13.86 22.67 8.30
CA ASP A 62 -14.36 21.33 8.04
C ASP A 62 -13.98 20.99 6.60
N LEU A 63 -12.98 20.13 6.39
CA LEU A 63 -12.47 19.79 5.06
C LEU A 63 -13.01 18.42 4.62
N PRO A 64 -14.27 18.31 4.15
CA PRO A 64 -14.78 17.06 3.64
C PRO A 64 -13.95 16.62 2.43
N GLY A 65 -13.28 15.46 2.60
CA GLY A 65 -12.43 14.85 1.57
C GLY A 65 -10.92 15.02 1.76
N ALA A 66 -10.45 15.73 2.80
CA ALA A 66 -9.04 15.65 3.18
C ALA A 66 -8.78 14.33 3.94
N LEU A 67 -7.78 13.56 3.52
CA LEU A 67 -7.37 12.37 4.26
C LEU A 67 -6.67 12.78 5.55
N LEU A 68 -7.30 12.52 6.69
CA LEU A 68 -6.75 12.77 8.01
C LEU A 68 -6.25 11.47 8.62
N TYR A 69 -4.94 11.32 8.73
CA TYR A 69 -4.35 10.14 9.38
C TYR A 69 -4.55 10.21 10.90
N LYS A 70 -5.29 9.22 11.44
CA LYS A 70 -5.66 9.10 12.86
C LYS A 70 -4.79 8.12 13.64
N GLY A 71 -3.97 7.32 12.96
CA GLY A 71 -3.02 6.40 13.58
C GLY A 71 -3.19 4.96 13.15
N VAL A 72 -2.69 4.04 13.99
CA VAL A 72 -2.86 2.59 13.84
C VAL A 72 -3.98 2.10 14.76
N ILE A 73 -4.73 1.09 14.33
CA ILE A 73 -5.81 0.48 15.13
C ILE A 73 -5.96 -1.00 14.79
N ASP A 74 -6.41 -1.80 15.76
CA ASP A 74 -6.76 -3.20 15.53
C ASP A 74 -8.27 -3.34 15.29
N PRO A 75 -8.74 -3.47 14.03
CA PRO A 75 -10.16 -3.54 13.72
C PRO A 75 -10.82 -4.87 14.13
N THR A 76 -10.03 -5.85 14.58
CA THR A 76 -10.51 -7.19 14.94
C THR A 76 -10.87 -7.29 16.43
N THR A 77 -10.36 -6.36 17.24
CA THR A 77 -10.58 -6.34 18.69
C THR A 77 -11.06 -4.99 19.22
N THR A 78 -10.90 -3.92 18.43
CA THR A 78 -11.32 -2.56 18.81
C THR A 78 -12.49 -2.11 17.94
N ASP A 79 -13.52 -1.56 18.58
CA ASP A 79 -14.66 -1.01 17.88
C ASP A 79 -14.27 0.19 17.01
N ALA A 80 -14.97 0.37 15.89
CA ALA A 80 -14.80 1.55 15.06
C ALA A 80 -15.09 2.84 15.87
N PRO A 81 -14.28 3.91 15.70
CA PRO A 81 -14.50 5.18 16.38
C PRO A 81 -15.92 5.71 16.14
N ALA A 82 -16.65 6.00 17.21
CA ALA A 82 -18.04 6.44 17.13
C ALA A 82 -18.21 7.87 16.56
N ASP A 83 -17.15 8.67 16.60
CA ASP A 83 -17.06 10.05 16.16
C ASP A 83 -16.21 10.19 14.88
N ALA A 84 -16.13 9.14 14.06
CA ALA A 84 -15.40 9.18 12.80
C ALA A 84 -15.94 10.27 11.86
N ALA A 85 -15.04 11.13 11.37
CA ALA A 85 -15.34 12.16 10.39
C ALA A 85 -14.96 11.69 8.98
N VAL A 86 -15.66 12.20 7.96
CA VAL A 86 -15.32 11.91 6.56
C VAL A 86 -13.84 12.24 6.29
N GLY A 87 -13.12 11.30 5.69
CA GLY A 87 -11.69 11.43 5.43
C GLY A 87 -10.80 10.93 6.56
N ASP A 88 -11.33 10.49 7.70
CA ASP A 88 -10.54 9.81 8.74
C ASP A 88 -9.90 8.53 8.18
N VAL A 89 -8.60 8.38 8.41
CA VAL A 89 -7.79 7.26 7.95
C VAL A 89 -7.07 6.59 9.11
N TYR A 90 -7.23 5.27 9.25
CA TYR A 90 -6.41 4.44 10.12
C TYR A 90 -5.59 3.42 9.32
N LEU A 91 -4.53 2.88 9.93
CA LEU A 91 -3.82 1.71 9.42
C LEU A 91 -4.14 0.51 10.32
N ALA A 92 -4.51 -0.62 9.73
CA ALA A 92 -4.77 -1.85 10.46
C ALA A 92 -3.47 -2.40 11.08
N SER A 93 -3.44 -2.61 12.39
CA SER A 93 -2.25 -3.10 13.09
C SER A 93 -2.10 -4.62 13.05
N THR A 94 -3.17 -5.34 12.72
CA THR A 94 -3.27 -6.81 12.79
C THR A 94 -4.12 -7.32 11.61
N SER A 95 -3.84 -8.54 11.14
CA SER A 95 -4.72 -9.24 10.18
C SER A 95 -5.82 -10.01 10.90
N GLY A 96 -7.03 -10.04 10.34
CA GLY A 96 -8.15 -10.83 10.86
C GLY A 96 -9.51 -10.30 10.40
N VAL A 97 -10.59 -10.80 10.99
CA VAL A 97 -11.95 -10.39 10.62
C VAL A 97 -12.32 -9.10 11.36
N ALA A 98 -12.73 -8.06 10.64
CA ALA A 98 -13.16 -6.80 11.26
C ALA A 98 -14.43 -6.99 12.09
N LEU A 99 -14.51 -6.28 13.22
CA LEU A 99 -15.71 -6.26 14.06
C LEU A 99 -16.89 -5.63 13.31
N ALA A 100 -18.11 -6.06 13.67
CA ALA A 100 -19.34 -5.56 13.06
C ALA A 100 -19.57 -4.04 13.24
N SER A 101 -18.88 -3.40 14.19
CA SER A 101 -18.91 -1.95 14.40
C SER A 101 -18.27 -1.16 13.26
N TRP A 102 -17.40 -1.78 12.46
CA TRP A 102 -16.80 -1.17 11.27
C TRP A 102 -17.77 -1.23 10.10
N SER A 103 -18.77 -0.34 10.07
CA SER A 103 -19.80 -0.29 9.01
C SER A 103 -19.16 -0.35 7.61
N GLY A 104 -19.64 -1.23 6.73
CA GLY A 104 -19.11 -1.40 5.38
C GLY A 104 -18.02 -2.45 5.22
N ILE A 105 -17.23 -2.74 6.28
CA ILE A 105 -16.20 -3.80 6.27
C ILE A 105 -16.36 -4.82 7.41
N GLY A 106 -17.36 -4.67 8.28
CA GLY A 106 -17.59 -5.55 9.41
C GLY A 106 -17.90 -6.98 8.96
N GLY A 107 -17.08 -7.94 9.39
CA GLY A 107 -17.12 -9.32 8.93
C GLY A 107 -16.17 -9.63 7.75
N ASP A 108 -15.54 -8.63 7.15
CA ASP A 108 -14.55 -8.83 6.09
C ASP A 108 -13.16 -9.12 6.67
N ALA A 109 -12.34 -9.82 5.88
CA ALA A 109 -10.94 -10.08 6.22
C ALA A 109 -10.10 -8.83 5.93
N ILE A 110 -9.41 -8.34 6.96
CA ILE A 110 -8.47 -7.22 6.91
C ILE A 110 -7.05 -7.76 7.04
N SER A 111 -6.12 -7.18 6.29
CA SER A 111 -4.69 -7.46 6.42
C SER A 111 -4.00 -6.40 7.26
N GLN A 112 -2.98 -6.79 8.01
CA GLN A 112 -2.08 -5.86 8.67
C GLN A 112 -1.49 -4.89 7.63
N GLY A 113 -1.54 -3.59 7.92
CA GLY A 113 -1.09 -2.51 7.05
C GLY A 113 -2.17 -1.96 6.13
N ASP A 114 -3.38 -2.53 6.10
CA ASP A 114 -4.48 -1.99 5.29
C ASP A 114 -4.86 -0.57 5.73
N LEU A 115 -5.12 0.28 4.74
CA LEU A 115 -5.66 1.62 4.97
C LEU A 115 -7.18 1.54 5.12
N LEU A 116 -7.66 1.96 6.29
CA LEU A 116 -9.08 2.05 6.63
C LEU A 116 -9.54 3.50 6.49
N LEU A 117 -10.40 3.79 5.51
CA LEU A 117 -10.90 5.13 5.21
C LEU A 117 -12.40 5.21 5.49
N PHE A 118 -12.80 6.23 6.25
CA PHE A 118 -14.21 6.55 6.44
C PHE A 118 -14.69 7.59 5.40
N ASP A 119 -15.72 7.26 4.63
CA ASP A 119 -16.28 8.15 3.60
C ASP A 119 -17.37 9.11 4.12
N GLY A 120 -17.64 9.07 5.42
CA GLY A 120 -18.73 9.79 6.09
C GLY A 120 -19.96 8.94 6.38
N SER A 121 -20.05 7.72 5.83
CA SER A 121 -21.13 6.77 6.09
C SER A 121 -20.64 5.35 6.35
N SER A 122 -19.63 4.90 5.61
CA SER A 122 -19.04 3.57 5.72
C SER A 122 -17.52 3.65 5.80
N TRP A 123 -16.94 2.66 6.46
CA TRP A 123 -15.54 2.34 6.34
C TRP A 123 -15.29 1.56 5.05
N SER A 124 -14.14 1.81 4.47
CA SER A 124 -13.59 1.05 3.35
C SER A 124 -12.19 0.62 3.71
N ALA A 125 -11.85 -0.64 3.44
CA ALA A 125 -10.50 -1.14 3.54
C ALA A 125 -9.87 -1.13 2.15
N ASN A 126 -8.65 -0.61 2.06
CA ASN A 126 -7.77 -0.73 0.90
C ASN A 126 -8.30 -0.13 -0.43
N ALA A 127 -9.10 0.94 -0.36
CA ALA A 127 -9.69 1.61 -1.54
C ALA A 127 -8.65 2.17 -2.55
N ALA A 128 -7.38 2.35 -2.15
CA ALA A 128 -6.30 2.78 -3.05
C ALA A 128 -5.60 1.64 -3.80
N LEU A 129 -5.81 0.39 -3.38
CA LEU A 129 -5.14 -0.79 -3.95
C LEU A 129 -6.14 -1.71 -4.67
N GLY A 130 -7.45 -1.55 -4.45
CA GLY A 130 -8.47 -2.44 -4.99
C GLY A 130 -8.43 -3.82 -4.30
N PRO A 131 -9.39 -4.72 -4.58
CA PRO A 131 -9.38 -6.08 -4.03
C PRO A 131 -8.12 -6.88 -4.42
N ASP A 132 -7.36 -6.39 -5.40
CA ASP A 132 -6.18 -7.00 -6.00
C ASP A 132 -4.94 -6.09 -5.92
N GLY A 133 -4.70 -5.45 -4.77
CA GLY A 133 -3.56 -4.55 -4.51
C GLY A 133 -2.34 -4.80 -5.38
N VAL A 134 -2.08 -3.87 -6.31
CA VAL A 134 -1.15 -4.06 -7.43
C VAL A 134 0.28 -4.26 -6.92
N GLY A 135 0.58 -5.53 -6.70
CA GLY A 135 1.80 -6.15 -6.25
C GLY A 135 1.68 -7.64 -6.53
N VAL A 136 2.75 -8.41 -6.36
CA VAL A 136 2.65 -9.86 -6.47
C VAL A 136 1.83 -10.37 -5.27
N VAL A 137 0.54 -10.62 -5.50
CA VAL A 137 -0.39 -11.13 -4.47
C VAL A 137 -0.30 -12.64 -4.26
N ARG A 138 0.22 -13.36 -5.26
CA ARG A 138 0.48 -14.80 -5.19
C ARG A 138 1.40 -15.24 -6.33
N VAL A 139 2.37 -16.11 -6.04
CA VAL A 139 3.16 -16.81 -7.05
C VAL A 139 2.74 -18.28 -7.06
N ARG A 140 2.31 -18.80 -8.21
CA ARG A 140 2.00 -20.24 -8.36
C ARG A 140 3.05 -20.88 -9.26
N GLY A 141 3.72 -21.90 -8.74
CA GLY A 141 4.66 -22.71 -9.51
C GLY A 141 3.94 -23.88 -10.18
N ALA A 142 4.36 -24.18 -11.41
CA ALA A 142 4.13 -25.47 -12.05
C ALA A 142 5.49 -25.97 -12.52
N ALA A 143 5.73 -27.28 -12.40
CA ALA A 143 6.99 -27.88 -12.78
C ALA A 143 7.41 -27.40 -14.20
N PRO A 144 8.65 -26.91 -14.37
CA PRO A 144 9.77 -27.05 -13.44
C PRO A 144 9.90 -25.96 -12.36
N VAL A 145 9.04 -24.93 -12.34
CA VAL A 145 9.09 -23.86 -11.34
C VAL A 145 8.52 -24.36 -10.01
N THR A 146 9.29 -24.20 -8.94
CA THR A 146 8.89 -24.54 -7.57
C THR A 146 8.72 -23.27 -6.75
N VAL A 147 7.72 -23.25 -5.88
CA VAL A 147 7.48 -22.16 -4.93
C VAL A 147 7.55 -22.76 -3.54
N ASP A 148 8.49 -22.30 -2.74
CA ASP A 148 8.55 -22.61 -1.31
C ASP A 148 7.95 -21.44 -0.52
N GLU A 149 6.82 -21.72 0.15
CA GLU A 149 6.07 -20.76 0.98
C GLU A 149 6.26 -21.04 2.48
N SER A 150 7.35 -21.70 2.88
CA SER A 150 7.65 -21.94 4.31
C SER A 150 7.79 -20.64 5.11
N ASP A 151 8.24 -19.55 4.46
CA ASP A 151 8.08 -18.17 4.93
C ASP A 151 7.21 -17.40 3.91
N PRO A 152 5.91 -17.19 4.20
CA PRO A 152 5.00 -16.49 3.28
C PRO A 152 5.37 -15.01 3.03
N ALA A 153 6.15 -14.38 3.92
CA ALA A 153 6.63 -13.02 3.72
C ALA A 153 7.87 -12.96 2.81
N GLN A 154 8.56 -14.09 2.64
CA GLN A 154 9.75 -14.25 1.79
C GLN A 154 9.66 -15.55 0.98
N PRO A 155 8.70 -15.68 0.04
CA PRO A 155 8.58 -16.88 -0.77
C PRO A 155 9.82 -17.07 -1.63
N LEU A 156 10.36 -18.30 -1.63
CA LEU A 156 11.52 -18.64 -2.45
C LEU A 156 11.06 -19.29 -3.76
N ILE A 157 11.47 -18.68 -4.88
CA ILE A 157 11.17 -19.19 -6.22
C ILE A 157 12.39 -19.96 -6.74
N GLY A 158 12.19 -21.23 -7.03
CA GLY A 158 13.20 -22.14 -7.57
C GLY A 158 12.81 -22.71 -8.93
N VAL A 159 13.78 -23.37 -9.58
CA VAL A 159 13.53 -24.18 -10.77
C VAL A 159 14.24 -25.52 -10.58
N SER A 160 13.50 -26.61 -10.77
CA SER A 160 14.04 -27.98 -10.64
C SER A 160 15.09 -28.28 -11.70
N ALA A 161 16.07 -29.11 -11.34
CA ALA A 161 16.99 -29.68 -12.31
C ALA A 161 16.26 -30.54 -13.35
N ALA A 162 16.72 -30.50 -14.59
CA ALA A 162 16.21 -31.37 -15.64
C ALA A 162 16.58 -32.83 -15.36
N THR A 163 15.69 -33.74 -15.76
CA THR A 163 15.96 -35.18 -15.79
C THR A 163 15.65 -35.72 -17.18
N THR A 164 15.84 -37.01 -17.39
CA THR A 164 15.42 -37.68 -18.65
C THR A 164 13.90 -37.80 -18.79
N GLU A 165 13.14 -37.56 -17.72
CA GLU A 165 11.68 -37.72 -17.70
C GLU A 165 10.93 -36.39 -17.50
N ALA A 166 11.60 -35.37 -16.95
CA ALA A 166 11.01 -34.08 -16.64
C ALA A 166 11.90 -32.93 -17.13
N ALA A 167 11.26 -31.92 -17.73
CA ALA A 167 11.92 -30.67 -18.08
C ALA A 167 12.43 -29.94 -16.82
N GLY A 168 13.51 -29.15 -16.96
CA GLY A 168 14.13 -28.38 -15.89
C GLY A 168 15.37 -27.64 -16.36
N VAL A 169 16.19 -27.16 -15.42
CA VAL A 169 17.48 -26.52 -15.74
C VAL A 169 18.60 -27.54 -15.91
N VAL A 170 19.48 -27.29 -16.87
CA VAL A 170 20.68 -28.10 -17.12
C VAL A 170 21.94 -27.33 -16.74
N ARG A 171 22.95 -28.05 -16.26
CA ARG A 171 24.29 -27.49 -16.02
C ARG A 171 25.19 -27.83 -17.20
N LEU A 172 25.92 -26.84 -17.70
CA LEU A 172 26.95 -27.08 -18.73
C LEU A 172 28.16 -27.80 -18.11
N ALA A 173 28.74 -28.73 -18.88
CA ALA A 173 29.91 -29.49 -18.46
C ALA A 173 31.15 -28.60 -18.36
N SER A 174 31.87 -28.70 -17.25
CA SER A 174 33.24 -28.19 -17.12
C SER A 174 34.24 -29.19 -17.72
N SER A 175 35.50 -28.77 -17.90
CA SER A 175 36.56 -29.68 -18.34
C SER A 175 36.77 -30.87 -17.38
N GLU A 176 36.58 -30.67 -16.08
CA GLU A 176 36.65 -31.74 -15.08
C GLU A 176 35.52 -32.76 -15.28
N ASP A 177 34.29 -32.27 -15.53
CA ASP A 177 33.13 -33.15 -15.80
C ASP A 177 33.34 -34.03 -17.04
N LEU A 178 33.93 -33.45 -18.10
CA LEU A 178 34.25 -34.17 -19.33
C LEU A 178 35.26 -35.30 -19.08
N SER A 179 36.30 -35.02 -18.30
CA SER A 179 37.34 -36.00 -17.98
C SER A 179 36.88 -37.08 -17.01
N GLY A 180 35.99 -36.73 -16.06
CA GLY A 180 35.45 -37.64 -15.05
C GLY A 180 34.20 -38.41 -15.49
N GLY A 181 33.61 -38.06 -16.63
CA GLY A 181 32.34 -38.64 -17.09
C GLY A 181 31.17 -38.32 -16.17
N THR A 182 31.15 -37.11 -15.59
CA THR A 182 30.13 -36.71 -14.60
C THR A 182 28.73 -36.72 -15.22
N ALA A 183 27.82 -37.50 -14.63
CA ALA A 183 26.44 -37.56 -15.07
C ALA A 183 25.69 -36.23 -14.88
N GLY A 184 24.73 -35.95 -15.76
CA GLY A 184 23.82 -34.79 -15.62
C GLY A 184 24.39 -33.44 -16.07
N ALA A 185 25.60 -33.40 -16.61
CA ALA A 185 26.16 -32.23 -17.26
C ALA A 185 25.93 -32.30 -18.78
N VAL A 186 25.52 -31.19 -19.39
CA VAL A 186 25.29 -31.10 -20.84
C VAL A 186 26.56 -30.62 -21.53
N VAL A 187 26.97 -31.35 -22.57
CA VAL A 187 28.05 -30.93 -23.46
C VAL A 187 27.55 -29.92 -24.47
N ASP A 188 28.31 -28.86 -24.70
CA ASP A 188 28.03 -27.94 -25.80
C ASP A 188 28.57 -28.49 -27.14
N ALA A 189 28.25 -27.78 -28.22
CA ALA A 189 28.65 -28.18 -29.57
C ALA A 189 30.18 -28.18 -29.77
N ALA A 190 30.92 -27.30 -29.08
CA ALA A 190 32.38 -27.22 -29.21
C ALA A 190 33.05 -28.41 -28.49
N GLN A 191 32.58 -28.73 -27.29
CA GLN A 191 33.03 -29.88 -26.50
C GLN A 191 32.77 -31.20 -27.23
N LEU A 192 31.62 -31.33 -27.88
CA LEU A 192 31.31 -32.50 -28.70
C LEU A 192 32.23 -32.59 -29.93
N ALA A 193 32.48 -31.47 -30.61
CA ALA A 193 33.38 -31.43 -31.77
C ALA A 193 34.81 -31.83 -31.39
N GLU A 194 35.31 -31.37 -30.24
CA GLU A 194 36.63 -31.74 -29.71
C GLU A 194 36.70 -33.25 -29.37
N ALA A 195 35.67 -33.78 -28.70
CA ALA A 195 35.60 -35.22 -28.39
C ALA A 195 35.55 -36.09 -29.66
N LEU A 196 34.82 -35.65 -30.69
CA LEU A 196 34.76 -36.33 -31.99
C LEU A 196 36.11 -36.27 -32.73
N ALA A 197 36.79 -35.12 -32.72
CA ALA A 197 38.11 -34.98 -33.32
C ALA A 197 39.16 -35.88 -32.63
N ALA A 198 39.06 -36.08 -31.32
CA ALA A 198 39.94 -36.96 -30.56
C ALA A 198 39.64 -38.45 -30.76
N THR A 199 38.38 -38.82 -31.05
CA THR A 199 37.95 -40.21 -31.23
C THR A 199 37.94 -40.68 -32.68
N GLN A 200 37.98 -39.78 -33.65
CA GLN A 200 38.17 -40.14 -35.05
C GLN A 200 39.63 -40.60 -35.21
N PRO A 201 39.93 -41.91 -35.39
CA PRO A 201 41.28 -42.31 -35.68
C PRO A 201 41.67 -41.56 -36.95
N ALA A 202 42.84 -40.91 -36.94
CA ALA A 202 43.48 -40.50 -38.18
C ALA A 202 43.45 -41.75 -39.07
N GLY A 203 42.64 -41.70 -40.12
CA GLY A 203 42.37 -42.84 -40.96
C GLY A 203 43.64 -43.26 -41.65
N ASN A 204 44.45 -44.08 -40.98
CA ASN A 204 45.16 -45.15 -41.63
C ASN A 204 44.10 -46.23 -41.92
N TYR A 205 43.12 -45.88 -42.76
CA TYR A 205 42.68 -46.84 -43.75
C TYR A 205 43.95 -47.13 -44.57
N MET A 206 44.78 -48.06 -44.11
CA MET A 206 45.63 -48.75 -45.06
C MET A 206 44.64 -49.30 -46.07
N PRO A 207 44.69 -48.90 -47.36
CA PRO A 207 43.98 -49.67 -48.36
C PRO A 207 44.44 -51.11 -48.14
N LEU A 208 43.50 -52.01 -47.86
CA LEU A 208 43.77 -53.43 -47.90
C LEU A 208 44.40 -53.67 -49.27
N ASP A 209 45.69 -53.95 -49.29
CA ASP A 209 46.36 -54.33 -50.51
C ASP A 209 45.84 -55.72 -50.88
N ILE A 210 44.75 -55.73 -51.65
CA ILE A 210 44.11 -56.94 -52.15
C ILE A 210 45.05 -57.78 -53.03
N SER A 211 46.22 -57.23 -53.42
CA SER A 211 47.24 -57.97 -54.16
C SER A 211 48.02 -58.97 -53.29
N SER A 212 47.93 -58.88 -51.96
CA SER A 212 48.54 -59.83 -51.02
C SER A 212 47.58 -60.89 -50.47
N LEU A 213 46.32 -60.92 -50.91
CA LEU A 213 45.37 -61.95 -50.48
C LEU A 213 45.58 -63.24 -51.29
N PRO A 214 45.68 -64.41 -50.64
CA PRO A 214 45.77 -65.67 -51.35
C PRO A 214 44.48 -65.91 -52.16
N ALA A 215 44.65 -66.39 -53.40
CA ALA A 215 43.51 -66.74 -54.24
C ALA A 215 42.61 -67.74 -53.49
N LEU A 216 41.30 -67.44 -53.47
CA LEU A 216 40.30 -68.30 -52.85
C LEU A 216 40.31 -69.68 -53.55
N PRO A 217 40.18 -70.78 -52.77
CA PRO A 217 40.21 -72.14 -53.30
C PRO A 217 39.04 -72.47 -54.24
#